data_AF-A0A7V9V8P4-F1
#
_entry.id   AF-A0A7V9V8P4-F1
#
_cell.length_a   1.000
_cell.length_b   1.000
_cell.length_c   1.000
_cell.angle_alpha   90.00
_cell.angle_beta   90.00
_cell.angle_gamma   90.00
#
_symmetry.space_group_name_H-M   'P 1'
#
loop_
_entity.id
_entity.type
_entity.pdbx_description
1 polymer ?
#
loop_
_entity_poly.entity_id
_entity_poly.type
_entity_poly.pdbx_seq_one_letter_code
_entity_poly.pdbx_strand_id
1 'polypeptide(L)'
;MTLVIAGGGTAGHVLPALAVARALVARGHASGDIQFVGSSRGIEARIVAEAGFPITLLPGRGLARRLTPANFGAVLGLSLAAVRALRLVARWRPSVILSVGGYASVPCTVAAVLLRVPLVLHDQNAVPGLANRLAGRFARASAVSFEATPLPRAVVTGNPVRTEVLAADRSPAGRRAARQALGLASTGLVLAVFGGSLGARRINEAVADLVRTWSPGTELTVYHVVGSRDWGSRDWGSRDWTSRDRAGVAWDGLDYRAVEYEERMPLLLAAADVALCRAGGTSVAELAAVGLASVLVPLPSAPGDHQTANAGALVQAGAAVMVPDHELTAERLAAELEPLLG
;
A
#
# COMPACT_ATOMS: atom_id res chain seq x y z
N MET A 1 14.64 18.48 -18.55
CA MET A 1 13.38 19.13 -18.08
C MET A 1 13.23 18.77 -16.62
N THR A 2 13.29 19.72 -15.69
CA THR A 2 13.20 19.38 -14.27
C THR A 2 11.75 19.12 -13.85
N LEU A 3 11.52 17.97 -13.22
CA LEU A 3 10.23 17.56 -12.67
C LEU A 3 10.39 17.36 -11.17
N VAL A 4 9.45 17.87 -10.38
CA VAL A 4 9.46 17.67 -8.93
C VAL A 4 8.35 16.71 -8.55
N ILE A 5 8.67 15.68 -7.77
CA ILE A 5 7.69 14.76 -7.18
C ILE A 5 7.64 15.02 -5.68
N ALA A 6 6.51 15.53 -5.21
CA ALA A 6 6.32 15.93 -3.81
C ALA A 6 5.28 15.04 -3.12
N GLY A 7 5.64 14.54 -1.95
CA GLY A 7 4.76 13.71 -1.13
C GLY A 7 5.52 12.68 -0.32
N GLY A 8 4.80 11.91 0.49
CA GLY A 8 5.40 10.92 1.37
C GLY A 8 4.71 10.80 2.73
N GLY A 9 5.39 10.12 3.66
CA GLY A 9 4.89 9.79 4.99
C GLY A 9 4.38 8.36 5.15
N THR A 10 3.93 7.70 4.08
CA THR A 10 3.60 6.27 4.07
C THR A 10 4.03 5.60 2.76
N ALA A 11 4.22 4.28 2.79
CA ALA A 11 4.55 3.50 1.59
C ALA A 11 3.53 3.68 0.47
N GLY A 12 2.24 3.84 0.81
CA GLY A 12 1.17 4.05 -0.18
C GLY A 12 1.30 5.34 -1.00
N HIS A 13 2.06 6.33 -0.54
CA HIS A 13 2.36 7.55 -1.32
C HIS A 13 3.68 7.43 -2.09
N VAL A 14 4.70 6.84 -1.45
CA VAL A 14 6.07 6.77 -1.98
C VAL A 14 6.19 5.76 -3.13
N LEU A 15 5.52 4.61 -3.02
CA LEU A 15 5.63 3.57 -4.06
C LEU A 15 5.03 4.02 -5.41
N PRO A 16 3.82 4.61 -5.48
CA PRO A 16 3.31 5.13 -6.74
C PRO A 16 4.17 6.28 -7.30
N ALA A 17 4.71 7.13 -6.43
CA ALA A 17 5.62 8.20 -6.84
C ALA A 17 6.88 7.66 -7.55
N LEU A 18 7.46 6.58 -7.01
CA LEU A 18 8.59 5.89 -7.64
C LEU A 18 8.21 5.19 -8.94
N ALA A 19 7.03 4.57 -9.00
CA ALA A 19 6.55 3.96 -10.24
C ALA A 19 6.43 5.00 -11.36
N VAL A 20 5.90 6.20 -11.07
CA VAL A 20 5.87 7.32 -12.03
C VAL A 20 7.29 7.76 -12.42
N ALA A 21 8.19 7.93 -11.46
CA ALA A 21 9.57 8.34 -11.75
C ALA A 21 10.30 7.33 -12.65
N ARG A 22 10.19 6.03 -12.37
CA ARG A 22 10.75 4.96 -13.21
C ARG A 22 10.12 4.95 -14.60
N ALA A 23 8.82 5.16 -14.71
CA ALA A 23 8.13 5.25 -16.00
C ALA A 23 8.54 6.49 -16.82
N LEU A 24 8.96 7.58 -16.17
CA LEU A 24 9.55 8.74 -16.84
C LEU A 24 10.98 8.43 -17.33
N VAL A 25 11.79 7.76 -16.49
CA VAL A 25 13.14 7.34 -16.89
C VAL A 25 13.10 6.38 -18.08
N ALA A 26 12.18 5.40 -18.06
CA ALA A 26 11.98 4.48 -19.17
C ALA A 26 11.57 5.18 -20.48
N ARG A 27 11.00 6.39 -20.40
CA ARG A 27 10.66 7.24 -21.56
C ARG A 27 11.79 8.20 -21.97
N GLY A 28 12.98 8.08 -21.38
CA GLY A 28 14.17 8.85 -21.75
C GLY A 28 14.44 10.09 -20.89
N HIS A 29 13.70 10.31 -19.80
CA HIS A 29 14.04 11.38 -18.86
C HIS A 29 15.24 10.98 -17.97
N ALA A 30 16.21 11.88 -17.78
CA ALA A 30 17.32 11.61 -16.88
C ALA A 30 16.83 11.53 -15.41
N SER A 31 17.30 10.55 -14.64
CA SER A 31 16.93 10.41 -13.22
C SER A 31 17.29 11.66 -12.39
N GLY A 32 18.41 12.32 -12.72
CA GLY A 32 18.83 13.57 -12.08
C GLY A 32 17.91 14.77 -12.33
N ASP A 33 17.07 14.71 -13.35
CA ASP A 33 16.06 15.73 -13.64
C ASP A 33 14.79 15.57 -12.78
N ILE A 34 14.63 14.43 -12.10
CA ILE A 34 13.45 14.10 -11.28
C ILE A 34 13.78 14.30 -9.81
N GLN A 35 13.35 15.44 -9.26
CA GLN A 35 13.64 15.87 -7.89
C GLN A 35 12.54 15.45 -6.93
N PHE A 36 12.82 14.53 -6.02
CA PHE A 36 11.88 14.17 -4.96
C PHE A 36 11.93 15.18 -3.81
N VAL A 37 10.76 15.50 -3.26
CA VAL A 37 10.64 16.29 -2.03
C VAL A 37 9.76 15.54 -1.04
N GLY A 38 10.35 15.17 0.10
CA GLY A 38 9.73 14.37 1.14
C GLY A 38 9.83 15.01 2.52
N SER A 39 9.44 14.27 3.56
CA SER A 39 9.53 14.67 4.97
C SER A 39 10.70 13.96 5.65
N SER A 40 11.40 14.66 6.55
CA SER A 40 12.53 14.08 7.30
C SER A 40 12.18 12.94 8.27
N ARG A 41 10.90 12.66 8.50
CA ARG A 41 10.42 11.61 9.42
C ARG A 41 9.86 10.36 8.72
N GLY A 42 9.82 10.33 7.40
CA GLY A 42 9.19 9.24 6.67
C GLY A 42 10.18 8.23 6.09
N ILE A 43 9.63 7.12 5.60
CA ILE A 43 10.40 6.04 4.95
C ILE A 43 10.95 6.44 3.57
N GLU A 44 10.46 7.55 3.01
CA GLU A 44 10.85 8.07 1.70
C GLU A 44 12.36 8.30 1.56
N ALA A 45 13.05 8.75 2.61
CA ALA A 45 14.48 9.07 2.55
C ALA A 45 15.31 7.87 2.10
N ARG A 46 15.01 6.70 2.66
CA ARG A 46 15.69 5.45 2.35
C ARG A 46 15.23 4.91 0.98
N ILE A 47 13.93 4.75 0.81
CA ILE A 47 13.35 4.06 -0.37
C ILE A 47 13.62 4.82 -1.67
N VAL A 48 13.58 6.16 -1.65
CA VAL A 48 13.85 6.98 -2.85
C VAL A 48 15.33 7.02 -3.19
N ALA A 49 16.21 7.12 -2.17
CA ALA A 49 17.65 7.10 -2.37
C ALA A 49 18.13 5.74 -2.90
N GLU A 50 17.64 4.64 -2.35
CA GLU A 50 17.90 3.28 -2.84
C GLU A 50 17.41 3.08 -4.29
N ALA A 51 16.36 3.78 -4.69
CA ALA A 51 15.86 3.77 -6.07
C ALA A 51 16.67 4.66 -7.04
N GLY A 52 17.72 5.35 -6.57
CA GLY A 52 18.62 6.14 -7.40
C GLY A 52 18.11 7.54 -7.79
N PHE A 53 17.15 8.09 -7.05
CA PHE A 53 16.61 9.43 -7.30
C PHE A 53 17.08 10.46 -6.27
N PRO A 54 17.35 11.72 -6.67
CA PRO A 54 17.68 12.77 -5.74
C PRO A 54 16.46 13.11 -4.87
N ILE A 55 16.66 13.19 -3.55
CA ILE A 55 15.61 13.51 -2.59
C ILE A 55 16.04 14.66 -1.67
N THR A 56 15.17 15.66 -1.54
CA THR A 56 15.29 16.74 -0.57
C THR A 56 14.25 16.57 0.53
N LEU A 57 14.69 16.54 1.79
CA LEU A 57 13.81 16.37 2.94
C LEU A 57 13.48 17.72 3.56
N LEU A 58 12.19 18.00 3.70
CA LEU A 58 11.70 19.19 4.38
C LEU A 58 11.42 18.89 5.85
N PRO A 59 11.67 19.88 6.75
CA PRO A 59 11.32 19.75 8.16
C PRO A 59 9.80 19.82 8.30
N GLY A 60 9.20 18.99 9.15
CA GLY A 60 7.78 19.11 9.44
C GLY A 60 7.17 17.81 9.92
N ARG A 61 5.93 17.92 10.40
CA ARG A 61 5.14 16.77 10.84
C ARG A 61 3.68 16.99 10.50
N GLY A 62 2.94 15.92 10.27
CA GLY A 62 1.49 16.00 10.14
C GLY A 62 0.85 16.67 11.35
N LEU A 63 -0.25 17.40 11.11
CA LEU A 63 -1.07 17.98 12.17
C LEU A 63 -1.75 16.84 12.95
N ALA A 64 -1.75 16.93 14.28
CA ALA A 64 -2.50 15.98 15.10
C ALA A 64 -4.00 16.20 14.87
N ARG A 65 -4.78 15.11 14.91
CA ARG A 65 -6.25 15.16 14.71
C ARG A 65 -6.97 16.03 15.77
N ARG A 66 -6.36 16.24 16.95
CA ARG A 66 -6.87 17.11 18.02
C ARG A 66 -6.02 18.37 18.13
N LEU A 67 -6.64 19.51 18.45
CA LEU A 67 -5.95 20.77 18.74
C LEU A 67 -5.10 20.60 20.01
N THR A 68 -3.81 20.41 19.81
CA THR A 68 -2.82 20.24 20.89
C THR A 68 -1.72 21.29 20.70
N PRO A 69 -0.94 21.62 21.75
CA PRO A 69 0.24 22.49 21.60
C PRO A 69 1.23 21.98 20.54
N ALA A 70 1.21 20.67 20.29
CA ALA A 70 1.93 20.04 19.19
C ALA A 70 1.54 20.57 17.80
N ASN A 71 0.29 20.98 17.58
CA ASN A 71 -0.14 21.55 16.31
C ASN A 71 0.53 22.90 16.03
N PHE A 72 0.84 23.70 17.05
CA PHE A 72 1.57 24.96 16.85
C PHE A 72 2.95 24.72 16.25
N GLY A 73 3.72 23.78 16.83
CA GLY A 73 5.01 23.37 16.27
C GLY A 73 4.90 22.74 14.87
N ALA A 74 3.80 22.04 14.58
CA ALA A 74 3.54 21.47 13.25
C ALA A 74 3.23 22.56 12.20
N VAL A 75 2.51 23.62 12.59
CA VAL A 75 2.25 24.80 11.73
C VAL A 75 3.54 25.57 11.47
N LEU A 76 4.34 25.86 12.50
CA LEU A 76 5.64 26.52 12.31
C LEU A 76 6.57 25.69 11.40
N GLY A 77 6.61 24.37 11.62
CA GLY A 77 7.33 23.45 10.74
C GLY A 77 6.84 23.53 9.29
N LEU A 78 5.53 23.57 9.08
CA LEU A 78 4.93 23.69 7.74
C LEU A 78 5.31 25.01 7.07
N SER A 79 5.26 26.13 7.81
CA SER A 79 5.64 27.45 7.29
C SER A 79 7.12 27.50 6.89
N LEU A 80 8.01 26.94 7.72
CA LEU A 80 9.43 26.84 7.38
C LEU A 80 9.65 25.94 6.16
N ALA A 81 8.94 24.82 6.08
CA ALA A 81 8.96 23.93 4.93
C ALA A 81 8.48 24.64 3.67
N ALA A 82 7.42 25.45 3.74
CA ALA A 82 6.88 26.22 2.62
C ALA A 82 7.89 27.26 2.11
N VAL A 83 8.58 27.98 3.01
CA VAL A 83 9.64 28.92 2.62
C VAL A 83 10.80 28.18 1.94
N ARG A 84 11.21 27.03 2.47
CA ARG A 84 12.25 26.19 1.83
C ARG A 84 11.80 25.67 0.48
N ALA A 85 10.59 25.14 0.36
CA ALA A 85 10.02 24.65 -0.88
C ALA A 85 9.93 25.78 -1.93
N LEU A 86 9.55 26.99 -1.53
CA LEU A 86 9.51 28.15 -2.42
C LEU A 86 10.89 28.46 -3.00
N ARG A 87 11.94 28.47 -2.16
CA ARG A 87 13.32 28.68 -2.61
C ARG A 87 13.80 27.57 -3.55
N LEU A 88 13.47 26.31 -3.23
CA LEU A 88 13.83 25.16 -4.06
C LEU A 88 13.15 25.23 -5.43
N VAL A 89 11.84 25.45 -5.47
CA VAL A 89 11.08 25.56 -6.72
C VAL A 89 11.54 26.77 -7.54
N ALA A 90 11.82 27.91 -6.91
CA ALA A 90 12.38 29.08 -7.60
C ALA A 90 13.76 28.82 -8.20
N ARG A 91 14.61 28.03 -7.51
CA ARG A 91 15.95 27.65 -7.99
C ARG A 91 15.87 26.63 -9.12
N TRP A 92 15.07 25.58 -8.95
CA TRP A 92 14.98 24.47 -9.91
C TRP A 92 14.15 24.83 -11.15
N ARG A 93 13.24 25.79 -11.04
CA ARG A 93 12.30 26.19 -12.12
C ARG A 93 11.66 24.97 -12.80
N PRO A 94 11.03 24.06 -12.03
CA PRO A 94 10.50 22.83 -12.58
C PRO A 94 9.39 23.13 -13.58
N SER A 95 9.32 22.33 -14.63
CA SER A 95 8.29 22.48 -15.66
C SER A 95 6.94 21.94 -15.18
N VAL A 96 6.94 21.06 -14.17
CA VAL A 96 5.75 20.54 -13.50
C VAL A 96 6.10 20.02 -12.11
N ILE A 97 5.15 20.13 -11.18
CA ILE A 97 5.20 19.50 -9.86
C ILE A 97 4.11 18.44 -9.81
N LEU A 98 4.49 17.19 -9.55
CA LEU A 98 3.57 16.10 -9.23
C LEU A 98 3.42 15.99 -7.70
N SER A 99 2.23 16.25 -7.18
CA SER A 99 1.88 16.02 -5.78
C SER A 99 1.17 14.68 -5.64
N VAL A 100 1.78 13.73 -4.95
CA VAL A 100 1.18 12.40 -4.70
C VAL A 100 0.37 12.35 -3.41
N GLY A 101 0.24 13.47 -2.69
CA GLY A 101 -0.46 13.58 -1.41
C GLY A 101 0.46 13.43 -0.19
N GLY A 102 -0.16 13.37 0.99
CA GLY A 102 0.55 13.40 2.28
C GLY A 102 1.00 14.80 2.68
N TYR A 103 1.34 14.99 3.96
CA TYR A 103 1.72 16.31 4.49
C TYR A 103 2.96 16.90 3.81
N ALA A 104 3.92 16.04 3.40
CA ALA A 104 5.14 16.45 2.71
C ALA A 104 4.88 17.14 1.36
N SER A 105 3.72 16.91 0.73
CA SER A 105 3.35 17.55 -0.54
C SER A 105 2.86 19.00 -0.40
N VAL A 106 2.41 19.40 0.80
CA VAL A 106 1.78 20.71 1.01
C VAL A 106 2.73 21.88 0.75
N PRO A 107 3.99 21.88 1.27
CA PRO A 107 4.96 22.94 0.97
C PRO A 107 5.20 23.16 -0.53
N CYS A 108 5.38 22.07 -1.28
CA CYS A 108 5.59 22.13 -2.73
C CYS A 108 4.35 22.57 -3.48
N THR A 109 3.16 22.18 -3.01
CA THR A 109 1.88 22.66 -3.55
C THR A 109 1.77 24.19 -3.39
N VAL A 110 2.07 24.72 -2.21
CA VAL A 110 2.06 26.17 -1.96
C VAL A 110 3.07 26.88 -2.87
N ALA A 111 4.29 26.36 -2.98
CA ALA A 111 5.31 26.90 -3.87
C ALA A 111 4.87 26.87 -5.35
N ALA A 112 4.23 25.78 -5.80
CA ALA A 112 3.70 25.65 -7.16
C ALA A 112 2.69 26.76 -7.48
N VAL A 113 1.74 27.01 -6.56
CA VAL A 113 0.72 28.03 -6.74
C VAL A 113 1.32 29.43 -6.77
N LEU A 114 2.19 29.76 -5.81
CA LEU A 114 2.80 31.09 -5.70
C LEU A 114 3.71 31.42 -6.91
N LEU A 115 4.45 30.43 -7.40
CA LEU A 115 5.37 30.58 -8.54
C LEU A 115 4.72 30.25 -9.89
N ARG A 116 3.41 29.94 -9.90
CA ARG A 116 2.63 29.57 -11.09
C ARG A 116 3.23 28.41 -11.88
N VAL A 117 3.84 27.45 -11.18
CA VAL A 117 4.31 26.20 -11.77
C VAL A 117 3.11 25.26 -11.96
N PRO A 118 2.96 24.59 -13.12
CA PRO A 118 1.93 23.58 -13.33
C PRO A 118 1.96 22.50 -12.24
N LEU A 119 0.82 22.32 -11.56
CA LEU A 119 0.64 21.31 -10.51
C LEU A 119 -0.21 20.16 -11.06
N VAL A 120 0.28 18.93 -10.96
CA VAL A 120 -0.50 17.71 -11.21
C VAL A 120 -0.67 16.98 -9.90
N LEU A 121 -1.87 16.51 -9.60
CA LEU A 121 -2.11 15.66 -8.43
C LEU A 121 -2.15 14.20 -8.85
N HIS A 122 -1.76 13.33 -7.93
CA HIS A 122 -2.09 11.91 -7.99
C HIS A 122 -2.72 11.51 -6.66
N ASP A 123 -3.90 10.88 -6.70
CA ASP A 123 -4.53 10.28 -5.52
C ASP A 123 -4.75 8.78 -5.73
N GLN A 124 -4.27 8.02 -4.74
CA GLN A 124 -4.26 6.56 -4.78
C GLN A 124 -5.55 5.97 -4.21
N ASN A 125 -6.43 6.79 -3.64
CA ASN A 125 -7.61 6.34 -2.91
C ASN A 125 -8.90 6.84 -3.56
N ALA A 126 -9.98 6.08 -3.37
CA ALA A 126 -11.32 6.45 -3.79
C ALA A 126 -11.80 7.72 -3.07
N VAL A 127 -11.44 7.86 -1.78
CA VAL A 127 -11.64 9.09 -1.01
C VAL A 127 -10.32 9.86 -0.93
N PRO A 128 -10.21 11.05 -1.55
CA PRO A 128 -8.95 11.75 -1.66
C PRO A 128 -8.50 12.32 -0.32
N GLY A 129 -7.20 12.30 -0.09
CA GLY A 129 -6.60 12.83 1.13
C GLY A 129 -6.79 14.35 1.24
N LEU A 130 -6.80 14.87 2.48
CA LEU A 130 -7.01 16.30 2.73
C LEU A 130 -6.05 17.21 1.94
N ALA A 131 -4.77 16.82 1.84
CA ALA A 131 -3.77 17.57 1.07
C ALA A 131 -4.19 17.72 -0.40
N ASN A 132 -4.56 16.61 -1.05
CA ASN A 132 -5.00 16.60 -2.45
C ASN A 132 -6.36 17.31 -2.61
N ARG A 133 -7.31 17.15 -1.67
CA ARG A 133 -8.59 17.89 -1.69
C ARG A 133 -8.37 19.41 -1.68
N LEU A 134 -7.46 19.89 -0.83
CA LEU A 134 -7.15 21.32 -0.75
C LEU A 134 -6.41 21.83 -2.00
N ALA A 135 -5.47 21.03 -2.50
CA ALA A 135 -4.67 21.33 -3.68
C ALA A 135 -5.48 21.28 -4.99
N GLY A 136 -6.55 20.46 -5.04
CA GLY A 136 -7.32 20.16 -6.24
C GLY A 136 -7.81 21.37 -7.00
N ARG A 137 -8.19 22.45 -6.29
CA ARG A 137 -8.65 23.69 -6.94
C ARG A 137 -7.57 24.35 -7.81
N PHE A 138 -6.30 24.15 -7.49
CA PHE A 138 -5.15 24.75 -8.19
C PHE A 138 -4.48 23.81 -9.20
N ALA A 139 -4.76 22.50 -9.13
CA ALA A 139 -4.15 21.50 -9.99
C ALA A 139 -4.53 21.71 -11.45
N ARG A 140 -3.62 21.54 -12.41
CA ARG A 140 -3.95 21.53 -13.84
C ARG A 140 -4.64 20.22 -14.25
N ALA A 141 -4.33 19.12 -13.58
CA ALA A 141 -4.99 17.82 -13.71
C ALA A 141 -4.85 17.04 -12.40
N SER A 142 -5.80 16.15 -12.14
CA SER A 142 -5.76 15.22 -11.00
C SER A 142 -5.83 13.79 -11.53
N ALA A 143 -4.70 13.08 -11.54
CA ALA A 143 -4.65 11.66 -11.84
C ALA A 143 -5.26 10.88 -10.67
N VAL A 144 -6.35 10.16 -10.93
CA VAL A 144 -7.08 9.41 -9.89
C VAL A 144 -7.11 7.93 -10.18
N SER A 145 -7.12 7.14 -9.11
CA SER A 145 -7.15 5.69 -9.21
C SER A 145 -8.55 5.11 -9.44
N PHE A 146 -9.60 5.86 -9.05
CA PHE A 146 -10.99 5.42 -9.13
C PHE A 146 -11.84 6.48 -9.84
N GLU A 147 -12.83 6.05 -10.61
CA GLU A 147 -13.75 6.93 -11.34
C GLU A 147 -14.49 7.90 -10.42
N ALA A 148 -14.93 7.40 -9.25
CA ALA A 148 -15.72 8.18 -8.31
C ALA A 148 -14.90 9.17 -7.44
N THR A 149 -13.57 9.25 -7.60
CA THR A 149 -12.72 10.10 -6.76
C THR A 149 -13.07 11.59 -6.95
N PRO A 150 -13.57 12.31 -5.92
CA PRO A 150 -14.07 13.68 -6.07
C PRO A 150 -12.93 14.73 -6.07
N LEU A 151 -12.14 14.77 -7.14
CA LEU A 151 -11.14 15.81 -7.37
C LEU A 151 -11.45 16.64 -8.64
N PRO A 152 -11.20 17.96 -8.64
CA PRO A 152 -11.33 18.77 -9.85
C PRO A 152 -10.39 18.30 -10.95
N ARG A 153 -10.87 18.31 -12.20
CA ARG A 153 -10.10 17.91 -13.39
C ARG A 153 -9.51 16.50 -13.22
N ALA A 154 -10.34 15.60 -12.66
CA ALA A 154 -9.99 14.20 -12.49
C ALA A 154 -9.81 13.52 -13.85
N VAL A 155 -8.73 12.77 -13.98
CA VAL A 155 -8.44 11.86 -15.09
C VAL A 155 -8.16 10.50 -14.48
N VAL A 156 -8.95 9.51 -14.84
CA VAL A 156 -8.78 8.14 -14.33
C VAL A 156 -7.58 7.52 -15.01
N THR A 157 -6.50 7.35 -14.26
CA THR A 157 -5.25 6.73 -14.74
C THR A 157 -5.01 5.37 -14.12
N GLY A 158 -5.81 4.99 -13.11
CA GLY A 158 -5.45 3.94 -12.17
C GLY A 158 -4.33 4.38 -11.23
N ASN A 159 -3.95 3.48 -10.34
CA ASN A 159 -2.83 3.69 -9.42
C ASN A 159 -1.54 3.14 -10.06
N PRO A 160 -0.44 3.90 -10.13
CA PRO A 160 0.85 3.38 -10.57
C PRO A 160 1.30 2.17 -9.74
N VAL A 161 1.39 1.02 -10.40
CA VAL A 161 1.85 -0.25 -9.82
C VAL A 161 3.34 -0.45 -10.11
N ARG A 162 4.04 -1.12 -9.21
CA ARG A 162 5.44 -1.53 -9.37
C ARG A 162 5.62 -2.40 -10.61
N THR A 163 6.65 -2.15 -11.41
CA THR A 163 6.93 -2.92 -12.63
C THR A 163 7.08 -4.42 -12.34
N GLU A 164 7.66 -4.75 -11.19
CA GLU A 164 7.87 -6.13 -10.75
C GLU A 164 6.54 -6.86 -10.46
N VAL A 165 5.51 -6.13 -10.00
CA VAL A 165 4.16 -6.69 -9.82
C VAL A 165 3.47 -6.86 -11.17
N LEU A 166 3.61 -5.90 -12.08
CA LEU A 166 3.08 -6.00 -13.44
C LEU A 166 3.72 -7.14 -14.25
N ALA A 167 4.98 -7.46 -13.95
CA ALA A 167 5.73 -8.55 -14.58
C ALA A 167 5.52 -9.91 -13.89
N ALA A 168 4.68 -9.99 -12.85
CA ALA A 168 4.41 -11.25 -12.17
C ALA A 168 3.73 -12.25 -13.12
N ASP A 169 4.38 -13.38 -13.37
CA ASP A 169 3.80 -14.46 -14.17
C ASP A 169 2.77 -15.25 -13.35
N ARG A 170 1.49 -15.06 -13.68
CA ARG A 170 0.34 -15.73 -13.05
C ARG A 170 -0.05 -17.03 -13.73
N SER A 171 0.68 -17.47 -14.77
CA SER A 171 0.47 -18.76 -15.41
C SER A 171 0.71 -19.91 -14.42
N PRO A 172 0.18 -21.13 -14.67
CA PRO A 172 0.47 -22.29 -13.82
C PRO A 172 1.97 -22.55 -13.62
N ALA A 173 2.81 -22.27 -14.63
CA ALA A 173 4.26 -22.41 -14.51
C ALA A 173 4.88 -21.29 -13.65
N GLY A 174 4.47 -20.05 -13.88
CA GLY A 174 4.92 -18.88 -13.11
C GLY A 174 4.58 -19.00 -11.62
N ARG A 175 3.35 -19.40 -11.29
CA ARG A 175 2.94 -19.67 -9.90
C ARG A 175 3.81 -20.74 -9.24
N ARG A 176 4.08 -21.85 -9.92
CA ARG A 176 4.97 -22.92 -9.41
C ARG A 176 6.40 -22.42 -9.17
N ALA A 177 6.94 -21.63 -10.09
CA ALA A 177 8.27 -21.03 -9.94
C ALA A 177 8.33 -20.05 -8.75
N ALA A 178 7.30 -19.21 -8.59
CA ALA A 178 7.20 -18.28 -7.46
C ALA A 178 7.10 -19.03 -6.13
N ARG A 179 6.28 -20.09 -6.06
CA ARG A 179 6.17 -20.97 -4.89
C ARG A 179 7.52 -21.61 -4.54
N GLN A 180 8.24 -22.15 -5.52
CA GLN A 180 9.58 -22.71 -5.30
C GLN A 180 10.58 -21.67 -4.78
N ALA A 181 10.57 -20.45 -5.32
CA ALA A 181 11.44 -19.35 -4.86
C ALA A 181 11.12 -18.87 -3.43
N LEU A 182 9.90 -19.12 -2.95
CA LEU A 182 9.44 -18.90 -1.58
C LEU A 182 9.58 -20.15 -0.69
N GLY A 183 10.09 -21.26 -1.23
CA GLY A 183 10.24 -22.54 -0.54
C GLY A 183 8.91 -23.27 -0.27
N LEU A 184 7.82 -22.90 -0.94
CA LEU A 184 6.48 -23.48 -0.78
C LEU A 184 6.33 -24.75 -1.62
N ALA A 185 5.32 -25.56 -1.28
CA ALA A 185 4.93 -26.69 -2.10
C ALA A 185 4.51 -26.21 -3.50
N SER A 186 4.82 -27.02 -4.52
CA SER A 186 4.48 -26.67 -5.91
C SER A 186 2.99 -26.88 -6.23
N THR A 187 2.33 -27.76 -5.49
CA THR A 187 0.90 -28.09 -5.56
C THR A 187 0.13 -27.47 -4.39
N GLY A 188 -1.20 -27.64 -4.37
CA GLY A 188 -2.06 -27.03 -3.36
C GLY A 188 -2.35 -25.55 -3.62
N LEU A 189 -3.18 -24.98 -2.75
CA LEU A 189 -3.56 -23.57 -2.75
C LEU A 189 -2.65 -22.78 -1.83
N VAL A 190 -2.46 -21.49 -2.14
CA VAL A 190 -1.68 -20.57 -1.32
C VAL A 190 -2.55 -19.36 -0.96
N LEU A 191 -2.78 -19.17 0.34
CA LEU A 191 -3.37 -17.96 0.89
C LEU A 191 -2.25 -17.00 1.31
N ALA A 192 -2.14 -15.86 0.64
CA ALA A 192 -1.23 -14.78 1.05
C ALA A 192 -1.94 -13.86 2.04
N VAL A 193 -1.41 -13.74 3.26
CA VAL A 193 -1.95 -12.86 4.29
C VAL A 193 -0.99 -11.69 4.54
N PHE A 194 -1.47 -10.46 4.43
CA PHE A 194 -0.65 -9.28 4.74
C PHE A 194 -1.46 -8.05 5.20
N GLY A 195 -0.99 -7.40 6.26
CA GLY A 195 -1.64 -6.22 6.85
C GLY A 195 -1.03 -4.86 6.50
N GLY A 196 0.02 -4.85 5.67
CA GLY A 196 0.97 -3.74 5.54
C GLY A 196 2.21 -3.95 6.43
N SER A 197 3.24 -3.11 6.27
CA SER A 197 4.56 -3.33 6.89
C SER A 197 4.56 -3.37 8.42
N LEU A 198 3.62 -2.68 9.06
CA LEU A 198 3.45 -2.70 10.52
C LEU A 198 2.54 -3.83 11.02
N GLY A 199 1.96 -4.63 10.12
CA GLY A 199 1.01 -5.68 10.47
C GLY A 199 -0.39 -5.18 10.80
N ALA A 200 -1.34 -6.10 10.86
CA ALA A 200 -2.74 -5.83 11.15
C ALA A 200 -3.26 -6.78 12.22
N ARG A 201 -3.18 -6.37 13.50
CA ARG A 201 -3.52 -7.20 14.66
C ARG A 201 -4.77 -8.07 14.48
N ARG A 202 -5.88 -7.47 14.04
CA ARG A 202 -7.14 -8.19 13.84
C ARG A 202 -7.05 -9.29 12.78
N ILE A 203 -6.35 -9.05 11.67
CA ILE A 203 -6.03 -10.07 10.66
C ILE A 203 -5.14 -11.14 11.28
N ASN A 204 -4.09 -10.73 11.99
CA ASN A 204 -3.12 -11.65 12.56
C ASN A 204 -3.77 -12.60 13.59
N GLU A 205 -4.66 -12.08 14.43
CA GLU A 205 -5.44 -12.85 15.41
C GLU A 205 -6.42 -13.81 14.72
N ALA A 206 -7.21 -13.32 13.75
CA ALA A 206 -8.16 -14.16 13.03
C ALA A 206 -7.47 -15.31 12.29
N VAL A 207 -6.31 -15.06 11.67
CA VAL A 207 -5.53 -16.10 10.98
C VAL A 207 -4.90 -17.08 11.97
N ALA A 208 -4.37 -16.59 13.09
CA ALA A 208 -3.85 -17.44 14.16
C ALA A 208 -4.93 -18.41 14.70
N ASP A 209 -6.15 -17.92 14.87
CA ASP A 209 -7.26 -18.74 15.35
C ASP A 209 -7.74 -19.69 14.23
N LEU A 210 -7.84 -19.21 12.98
CA LEU A 210 -8.22 -20.01 11.81
C LEU A 210 -7.34 -21.25 11.64
N VAL A 211 -6.01 -21.09 11.66
CA VAL A 211 -5.08 -22.22 11.43
C VAL A 211 -5.15 -23.28 12.54
N ARG A 212 -5.73 -22.95 13.70
CA ARG A 212 -5.94 -23.90 14.81
C ARG A 212 -7.29 -24.62 14.73
N THR A 213 -8.30 -23.99 14.17
CA THR A 213 -9.70 -24.46 14.27
C THR A 213 -10.28 -24.94 12.95
N TRP A 214 -9.72 -24.53 11.82
CA TRP A 214 -10.29 -24.79 10.51
C TRP A 214 -9.51 -25.83 9.72
N SER A 215 -10.26 -26.64 8.98
CA SER A 215 -9.75 -27.64 8.06
C SER A 215 -10.28 -27.36 6.66
N PRO A 216 -9.43 -26.97 5.72
CA PRO A 216 -9.85 -26.54 4.39
C PRO A 216 -10.35 -27.67 3.49
N GLY A 217 -10.16 -28.95 3.88
CA GLY A 217 -10.51 -30.11 3.05
C GLY A 217 -9.65 -30.28 1.78
N THR A 218 -8.66 -29.41 1.58
CA THR A 218 -7.71 -29.38 0.46
C THR A 218 -6.31 -29.01 0.96
N GLU A 219 -5.27 -29.21 0.15
CA GLU A 219 -3.94 -28.73 0.47
C GLU A 219 -3.91 -27.19 0.41
N LEU A 220 -3.64 -26.54 1.53
CA LEU A 220 -3.58 -25.09 1.67
C LEU A 220 -2.31 -24.68 2.43
N THR A 221 -1.52 -23.81 1.83
CA THR A 221 -0.45 -23.08 2.52
C THR A 221 -0.92 -21.67 2.85
N VAL A 222 -0.89 -21.30 4.14
CA VAL A 222 -1.13 -19.93 4.60
C VAL A 222 0.23 -19.25 4.79
N TYR A 223 0.59 -18.35 3.88
CA TYR A 223 1.80 -17.54 3.93
C TYR A 223 1.48 -16.16 4.53
N HIS A 224 1.85 -15.96 5.79
CA HIS A 224 1.42 -14.84 6.60
C HIS A 224 2.56 -13.86 6.91
N VAL A 225 2.48 -12.68 6.30
CA VAL A 225 3.33 -11.53 6.61
C VAL A 225 2.74 -10.78 7.81
N VAL A 226 3.22 -11.13 9.01
CA VAL A 226 2.67 -10.69 10.30
C VAL A 226 2.89 -9.19 10.52
N GLY A 227 4.05 -8.67 10.09
CA GLY A 227 4.47 -7.29 10.29
C GLY A 227 5.19 -7.06 11.62
N SER A 228 6.13 -6.12 11.61
CA SER A 228 7.12 -5.92 12.68
C SER A 228 6.55 -5.56 14.05
N ARG A 229 5.38 -4.88 14.09
CA ARG A 229 4.74 -4.52 15.37
C ARG A 229 4.29 -5.75 16.15
N ASP A 230 3.71 -6.72 15.45
CA ASP A 230 3.02 -7.85 16.07
C ASP A 230 3.89 -9.13 16.04
N TRP A 231 5.02 -9.13 15.31
CA TRP A 231 5.96 -10.25 15.25
C TRP A 231 6.47 -10.69 16.64
N GLY A 232 6.84 -9.76 17.52
CA GLY A 232 7.29 -10.12 18.87
C GLY A 232 6.17 -10.48 19.86
N SER A 233 4.90 -10.42 19.45
CA SER A 233 3.77 -10.58 20.38
C SER A 233 3.47 -12.03 20.73
N ARG A 234 3.89 -12.98 19.89
CA ARG A 234 3.65 -14.42 20.00
C ARG A 234 4.77 -15.18 19.30
N ASP A 235 4.91 -16.47 19.62
CA ASP A 235 5.78 -17.36 18.86
C ASP A 235 5.10 -17.76 17.54
N TRP A 236 5.30 -16.94 16.51
CA TRP A 236 4.78 -17.19 15.17
C TRP A 236 5.52 -18.30 14.42
N GLY A 237 6.73 -18.67 14.88
CA GLY A 237 7.63 -19.59 14.19
C GLY A 237 7.63 -21.03 14.75
N SER A 238 6.94 -21.30 15.85
CA SER A 238 6.87 -22.65 16.41
C SER A 238 6.12 -23.61 15.49
N ARG A 239 6.57 -24.86 15.44
CA ARG A 239 5.85 -25.96 14.76
C ARG A 239 4.46 -26.24 15.37
N ASP A 240 4.18 -25.68 16.55
CA ASP A 240 2.92 -25.78 17.31
C ASP A 240 1.71 -25.12 16.68
N TRP A 241 1.86 -24.37 15.59
CA TRP A 241 0.70 -23.99 14.77
C TRP A 241 0.07 -25.19 14.06
N THR A 242 0.84 -26.27 13.87
CA THR A 242 0.39 -27.51 13.24
C THR A 242 0.42 -28.72 14.20
N SER A 243 1.22 -28.68 15.29
CA SER A 243 1.16 -29.71 16.35
C SER A 243 -0.03 -29.51 17.30
N ARG A 244 -1.12 -30.15 16.87
CA ARG A 244 -2.13 -30.91 17.63
C ARG A 244 -1.90 -30.99 19.15
N ASP A 245 -2.82 -30.41 19.93
CA ASP A 245 -3.25 -31.02 21.19
C ASP A 245 -4.63 -30.50 21.64
N ARG A 246 -5.66 -31.09 21.05
CA ARG A 246 -7.03 -31.30 21.58
C ARG A 246 -7.75 -32.21 20.58
N ALA A 247 -7.84 -33.51 20.92
CA ALA A 247 -8.59 -34.56 20.21
C ALA A 247 -7.93 -35.34 19.04
N GLY A 248 -6.61 -35.28 18.83
CA GLY A 248 -5.91 -36.28 18.00
C GLY A 248 -6.22 -36.30 16.49
N VAL A 249 -6.96 -35.32 15.96
CA VAL A 249 -7.22 -35.21 14.52
C VAL A 249 -6.16 -34.30 13.88
N ALA A 250 -5.23 -34.93 13.18
CA ALA A 250 -5.26 -34.74 11.74
C ALA A 250 -4.80 -33.40 11.18
N TRP A 251 -5.68 -32.40 11.13
CA TRP A 251 -6.01 -31.67 9.89
C TRP A 251 -4.98 -31.83 8.75
N ASP A 252 -5.15 -32.91 7.98
CA ASP A 252 -4.33 -33.16 6.80
C ASP A 252 -4.53 -32.01 5.81
N GLY A 253 -3.43 -31.40 5.35
CA GLY A 253 -3.44 -30.45 4.24
C GLY A 253 -3.20 -28.97 4.57
N LEU A 254 -3.12 -28.53 5.83
CA LEU A 254 -2.82 -27.12 6.15
C LEU A 254 -1.35 -26.91 6.56
N ASP A 255 -0.61 -26.11 5.78
CA ASP A 255 0.75 -25.63 6.08
C ASP A 255 0.71 -24.15 6.47
N TYR A 256 1.17 -23.80 7.68
CA TYR A 256 1.22 -22.40 8.14
C TYR A 256 2.64 -21.87 8.17
N ARG A 257 2.88 -20.75 7.48
CA ARG A 257 4.19 -20.09 7.41
C ARG A 257 4.05 -18.62 7.75
N ALA A 258 4.60 -18.23 8.90
CA ALA A 258 4.65 -16.84 9.29
C ALA A 258 6.04 -16.24 9.03
N VAL A 259 6.05 -15.01 8.52
CA VAL A 259 7.28 -14.20 8.38
C VAL A 259 7.02 -12.80 8.95
N GLU A 260 8.07 -12.17 9.49
CA GLU A 260 7.97 -10.79 9.96
C GLU A 260 7.67 -9.83 8.81
N TYR A 261 8.42 -9.98 7.71
CA TYR A 261 8.39 -9.11 6.56
C TYR A 261 8.78 -9.89 5.29
N GLU A 262 8.13 -9.57 4.16
CA GLU A 262 8.48 -10.15 2.85
C GLU A 262 8.87 -9.02 1.89
N GLU A 263 10.13 -8.98 1.49
CA GLU A 263 10.65 -8.00 0.53
C GLU A 263 10.20 -8.32 -0.89
N ARG A 264 9.96 -9.60 -1.19
CA ARG A 264 9.60 -10.10 -2.52
C ARG A 264 8.09 -10.26 -2.66
N MET A 265 7.33 -9.25 -2.24
CA MET A 265 5.86 -9.21 -2.41
C MET A 265 5.38 -9.58 -3.84
N PRO A 266 6.04 -9.15 -4.93
CA PRO A 266 5.66 -9.61 -6.27
C PRO A 266 5.67 -11.13 -6.44
N LEU A 267 6.64 -11.83 -5.83
CA LEU A 267 6.67 -13.30 -5.83
C LEU A 267 5.52 -13.88 -5.01
N LEU A 268 5.20 -13.30 -3.85
CA LEU A 268 4.08 -13.76 -3.03
C LEU A 268 2.75 -13.60 -3.77
N LEU A 269 2.52 -12.44 -4.38
CA LEU A 269 1.33 -12.20 -5.21
C LEU A 269 1.29 -13.13 -6.43
N ALA A 270 2.44 -13.44 -7.02
CA ALA A 270 2.55 -14.44 -8.09
C ALA A 270 2.28 -15.86 -7.61
N ALA A 271 2.64 -16.23 -6.38
CA ALA A 271 2.46 -17.58 -5.85
C ALA A 271 1.02 -17.87 -5.35
N ALA A 272 0.33 -16.82 -4.89
CA ALA A 272 -0.97 -16.90 -4.21
C ALA A 272 -2.14 -17.27 -5.13
N ASP A 273 -3.12 -17.97 -4.59
CA ASP A 273 -4.43 -18.20 -5.22
C ASP A 273 -5.48 -17.24 -4.68
N VAL A 274 -5.38 -16.90 -3.39
CA VAL A 274 -6.22 -15.90 -2.71
C VAL A 274 -5.35 -15.01 -1.83
N ALA A 275 -5.73 -13.74 -1.67
CA ALA A 275 -5.13 -12.83 -0.69
C ALA A 275 -6.11 -12.46 0.44
N LEU A 276 -5.61 -12.33 1.67
CA LEU A 276 -6.28 -11.69 2.79
C LEU A 276 -5.47 -10.45 3.19
N CYS A 277 -6.02 -9.25 3.00
CA CYS A 277 -5.26 -8.05 3.31
C CYS A 277 -6.10 -6.81 3.67
N ARG A 278 -5.41 -5.76 4.11
CA ARG A 278 -5.99 -4.41 4.19
C ARG A 278 -6.30 -3.85 2.81
N ALA A 279 -7.30 -2.98 2.73
CA ALA A 279 -7.75 -2.36 1.48
C ALA A 279 -7.07 -1.00 1.20
N GLY A 280 -5.74 -0.96 1.32
CA GLY A 280 -4.96 0.22 0.92
C GLY A 280 -5.00 0.43 -0.60
N GLY A 281 -4.94 1.69 -1.06
CA GLY A 281 -5.04 2.01 -2.49
C GLY A 281 -4.01 1.30 -3.37
N THR A 282 -2.77 1.16 -2.89
CA THR A 282 -1.72 0.39 -3.58
C THR A 282 -2.00 -1.11 -3.55
N SER A 283 -2.43 -1.66 -2.42
CA SER A 283 -2.74 -3.10 -2.30
C SER A 283 -3.88 -3.50 -3.23
N VAL A 284 -4.96 -2.73 -3.25
CA VAL A 284 -6.10 -2.94 -4.16
C VAL A 284 -5.67 -2.87 -5.62
N ALA A 285 -4.83 -1.91 -5.99
CA ALA A 285 -4.33 -1.80 -7.35
C ALA A 285 -3.39 -2.94 -7.74
N GLU A 286 -2.54 -3.41 -6.83
CA GLU A 286 -1.66 -4.56 -7.06
C GLU A 286 -2.47 -5.84 -7.26
N LEU A 287 -3.48 -6.09 -6.41
CA LEU A 287 -4.38 -7.23 -6.54
C LEU A 287 -5.13 -7.21 -7.88
N ALA A 288 -5.64 -6.05 -8.28
CA ALA A 288 -6.30 -5.86 -9.57
C ALA A 288 -5.34 -6.15 -10.73
N ALA A 289 -4.11 -5.65 -10.64
CA ALA A 289 -3.11 -5.81 -11.69
C ALA A 289 -2.68 -7.27 -11.90
N VAL A 290 -2.61 -8.07 -10.84
CA VAL A 290 -2.26 -9.51 -10.94
C VAL A 290 -3.48 -10.43 -11.06
N GLY A 291 -4.70 -9.89 -11.05
CA GLY A 291 -5.93 -10.67 -11.08
C GLY A 291 -6.07 -11.64 -9.91
N LEU A 292 -5.75 -11.22 -8.68
CA LEU A 292 -5.79 -12.06 -7.49
C LEU A 292 -7.09 -11.83 -6.71
N ALA A 293 -7.90 -12.89 -6.59
CA ALA A 293 -9.09 -12.89 -5.74
C ALA A 293 -8.71 -12.60 -4.28
N SER A 294 -9.54 -11.85 -3.56
CA SER A 294 -9.15 -11.40 -2.23
C SER A 294 -10.30 -11.24 -1.23
N VAL A 295 -9.97 -11.48 0.03
CA VAL A 295 -10.72 -11.05 1.22
C VAL A 295 -10.09 -9.74 1.70
N LEU A 296 -10.83 -8.65 1.58
CA LEU A 296 -10.37 -7.32 1.97
C LEU A 296 -10.95 -6.93 3.32
N VAL A 297 -10.07 -6.49 4.23
CA VAL A 297 -10.45 -6.06 5.59
C VAL A 297 -10.06 -4.59 5.77
N PRO A 298 -10.93 -3.63 5.42
CA PRO A 298 -10.63 -2.21 5.54
C PRO A 298 -10.21 -1.82 6.95
N LEU A 299 -9.22 -0.94 7.06
CA LEU A 299 -8.80 -0.37 8.34
C LEU A 299 -9.87 0.61 8.87
N PRO A 300 -10.48 0.40 10.06
CA PRO A 300 -11.57 1.27 10.53
C PRO A 300 -11.18 2.73 10.79
N SER A 301 -9.91 2.96 11.12
CA SER A 301 -9.38 4.29 11.45
C SER A 301 -8.82 5.05 10.23
N ALA A 302 -8.98 4.46 9.04
CA ALA A 302 -8.59 5.02 7.76
C ALA A 302 -9.24 6.40 7.55
N PRO A 303 -8.46 7.47 7.27
CA PRO A 303 -9.01 8.81 7.08
C PRO A 303 -10.13 8.86 6.03
N GLY A 304 -11.32 9.32 6.42
CA GLY A 304 -12.48 9.40 5.53
C GLY A 304 -12.98 8.04 5.04
N ASP A 305 -12.69 6.97 5.79
CA ASP A 305 -13.07 5.59 5.45
C ASP A 305 -12.61 5.15 4.05
N HIS A 306 -11.47 5.71 3.61
CA HIS A 306 -11.00 5.52 2.24
C HIS A 306 -10.70 4.05 1.89
N GLN A 307 -10.39 3.19 2.87
CA GLN A 307 -10.14 1.77 2.61
C GLN A 307 -11.42 1.00 2.28
N THR A 308 -12.55 1.32 2.91
CA THR A 308 -13.84 0.71 2.57
C THR A 308 -14.25 1.10 1.14
N ALA A 309 -14.07 2.37 0.79
CA ALA A 309 -14.30 2.84 -0.56
C ALA A 309 -13.36 2.19 -1.60
N ASN A 310 -12.07 2.00 -1.27
CA ASN A 310 -11.13 1.30 -2.14
C ASN A 310 -11.54 -0.16 -2.36
N ALA A 311 -11.89 -0.89 -1.29
CA ALA A 311 -12.36 -2.28 -1.38
C ALA A 311 -13.64 -2.39 -2.22
N GLY A 312 -14.56 -1.44 -2.06
CA GLY A 312 -15.82 -1.39 -2.78
C GLY A 312 -15.66 -1.50 -4.30
N ALA A 313 -14.59 -0.93 -4.87
CA ALA A 313 -14.33 -1.04 -6.31
C ALA A 313 -14.08 -2.49 -6.77
N LEU A 314 -13.34 -3.30 -6.01
CA LEU A 314 -13.11 -4.71 -6.34
C LEU A 314 -14.33 -5.58 -6.02
N VAL A 315 -15.05 -5.26 -4.94
CA VAL A 315 -16.31 -5.95 -4.59
C VAL A 315 -17.36 -5.76 -5.69
N GLN A 316 -17.54 -4.53 -6.17
CA GLN A 316 -18.47 -4.21 -7.25
C GLN A 316 -18.10 -4.91 -8.56
N ALA A 317 -16.81 -5.15 -8.80
CA ALA A 317 -16.32 -5.91 -9.94
C ALA A 317 -16.39 -7.45 -9.76
N GLY A 318 -16.83 -7.94 -8.59
CA GLY A 318 -16.85 -9.37 -8.26
C GLY A 318 -15.47 -9.99 -8.05
N ALA A 319 -14.43 -9.16 -7.84
CA ALA A 319 -13.03 -9.59 -7.71
C ALA A 319 -12.58 -9.77 -6.25
N ALA A 320 -13.41 -9.34 -5.29
CA ALA A 320 -13.10 -9.44 -3.86
C ALA A 320 -14.37 -9.55 -3.02
N VAL A 321 -14.23 -10.12 -1.83
CA VAL A 321 -15.19 -9.98 -0.73
C VAL A 321 -14.62 -9.01 0.30
N MET A 322 -15.50 -8.26 0.98
CA MET A 322 -15.09 -7.30 1.99
C MET A 322 -15.67 -7.68 3.35
N VAL A 323 -14.79 -7.83 4.34
CA VAL A 323 -15.16 -8.13 5.72
C VAL A 323 -14.82 -6.94 6.61
N PRO A 324 -15.80 -6.31 7.29
CA PRO A 324 -15.51 -5.26 8.27
C PRO A 324 -14.56 -5.76 9.36
N ASP A 325 -13.59 -4.94 9.77
CA ASP A 325 -12.54 -5.32 10.73
C ASP A 325 -13.07 -5.96 12.03
N HIS A 326 -14.15 -5.39 12.58
CA HIS A 326 -14.75 -5.87 13.82
C HIS A 326 -15.43 -7.24 13.66
N GLU A 327 -15.88 -7.58 12.45
CA GLU A 327 -16.52 -8.86 12.12
C GLU A 327 -15.52 -9.97 11.78
N LEU A 328 -14.23 -9.65 11.59
CA LEU A 328 -13.23 -10.63 11.20
C LEU A 328 -12.89 -11.57 12.37
N THR A 329 -13.53 -12.74 12.39
CA THR A 329 -13.19 -13.89 13.25
C THR A 329 -12.63 -15.04 12.40
N ALA A 330 -12.14 -16.10 13.05
CA ALA A 330 -11.71 -17.31 12.35
C ALA A 330 -12.85 -17.95 11.56
N GLU A 331 -14.05 -18.06 12.17
CA GLU A 331 -15.23 -18.65 11.56
C GLU A 331 -15.71 -17.81 10.37
N ARG A 332 -15.74 -16.48 10.54
CA ARG A 332 -16.09 -15.58 9.45
C ARG A 332 -15.07 -15.68 8.31
N LEU A 333 -13.78 -15.73 8.62
CA LEU A 333 -12.73 -15.86 7.62
C LEU A 333 -12.82 -17.20 6.86
N ALA A 334 -13.05 -18.31 7.56
CA ALA A 334 -13.26 -19.62 6.94
C ALA A 334 -14.43 -19.59 5.94
N ALA A 335 -15.58 -19.05 6.35
CA ALA A 335 -16.78 -18.97 5.51
C ALA A 335 -16.56 -18.16 4.22
N GLU A 336 -15.71 -17.12 4.27
CA GLU A 336 -15.39 -16.31 3.09
C GLU A 336 -14.30 -16.96 2.22
N LEU A 337 -13.45 -17.82 2.79
CA LEU A 337 -12.39 -18.54 2.08
C LEU A 337 -12.89 -19.79 1.37
N GLU A 338 -13.85 -20.51 1.96
CA GLU A 338 -14.45 -21.73 1.38
C GLU A 338 -14.86 -21.59 -0.10
N PRO A 339 -15.65 -20.58 -0.50
CA PRO A 339 -16.05 -20.41 -1.91
C PRO A 339 -14.92 -19.90 -2.82
N LEU A 340 -13.80 -19.43 -2.25
CA LEU A 340 -12.64 -18.94 -3.02
C LEU A 340 -11.59 -20.04 -3.24
N LEU A 341 -11.62 -21.10 -2.44
CA LEU A 341 -10.66 -22.21 -2.44
C LEU A 341 -11.26 -23.53 -2.96
N GLY A 342 -12.58 -23.60 -3.15
CA GLY A 342 -13.33 -24.78 -3.63
C GLY A 342 -14.09 -24.53 -4.91
#